data_AF-A0A523Z7S7-F1
#
_entry.id   AF-A0A523Z7S7-F1
#
_cell.length_a   1.000
_cell.length_b   1.000
_cell.length_c   1.000
_cell.angle_alpha   90.00
_cell.angle_beta   90.00
_cell.angle_gamma   90.00
#
_symmetry.space_group_name_H-M   'P 1'
#
loop_
_entity.id
_entity.type
_entity.pdbx_description
1 polymer ?
#
loop_
_entity_poly.entity_id
_entity_poly.type
_entity_poly.pdbx_seq_one_letter_code
_entity_poly.pdbx_strand_id
1 'polypeptide(L)' 'RGFIDDVIEPRDTRLKIIRALEMLQNKTDSNPPKKHGNIPL' A
#
# COMPACT_ATOMS: atom_id res chain seq x y z
N ARG A 1 1.21 15.63 -8.46
CA ARG A 1 0.05 15.13 -9.24
C ARG A 1 0.34 13.67 -9.58
N GLY A 2 -0.28 12.75 -8.85
CA GLY A 2 0.03 11.31 -8.83
C GLY A 2 -0.46 10.63 -7.55
N PHE A 3 -1.55 11.14 -6.98
CA PHE A 3 -2.13 10.63 -5.73
C PHE A 3 -3.07 9.44 -5.97
N ILE A 4 -3.51 9.25 -7.21
CA ILE A 4 -4.38 8.16 -7.65
C ILE A 4 -3.61 7.42 -8.73
N ASP A 5 -3.43 6.11 -8.52
CA ASP A 5 -2.77 5.23 -9.48
C ASP A 5 -3.70 4.88 -10.65
N ASP A 6 -5.00 4.70 -10.38
CA ASP A 6 -5.99 4.34 -11.41
C ASP A 6 -7.44 4.66 -10.98
N VAL A 7 -8.32 4.91 -11.97
CA VAL A 7 -9.78 5.07 -11.78
C VAL A 7 -10.47 3.87 -12.42
N ILE A 8 -11.19 3.09 -11.61
CA ILE A 8 -11.64 1.74 -11.98
C ILE A 8 -13.16 1.59 -11.84
N GLU A 9 -13.73 0.64 -12.58
CA GLU A 9 -15.12 0.24 -12.41
C GLU A 9 -15.31 -0.50 -11.06
N PRO A 10 -16.43 -0.30 -10.34
CA PRO A 10 -16.63 -0.92 -9.02
C PRO A 10 -16.48 -2.44 -9.01
N ARG A 11 -16.88 -3.11 -10.11
CA ARG A 11 -16.81 -4.57 -10.27
C ARG A 11 -15.37 -5.12 -10.32
N ASP A 12 -14.40 -4.29 -10.74
CA ASP A 12 -13.01 -4.71 -10.93
C ASP A 12 -12.17 -4.66 -9.65
N THR A 13 -12.72 -4.02 -8.61
CA THR A 13 -12.06 -3.82 -7.30
C THR A 13 -11.45 -5.10 -6.76
N ARG A 14 -12.22 -6.20 -6.72
CA ARG A 14 -11.76 -7.48 -6.15
C ARG A 14 -10.56 -8.04 -6.91
N LEU A 15 -10.63 -8.05 -8.24
CA LEU A 15 -9.55 -8.58 -9.08
C LEU A 15 -8.28 -7.73 -8.96
N LYS A 16 -8.41 -6.40 -8.93
CA LYS A 16 -7.27 -5.50 -8.76
C LYS A 16 -6.60 -5.65 -7.40
N ILE A 17 -7.38 -5.80 -6.33
CA ILE A 17 -6.83 -6.04 -4.98
C ILE A 17 -6.03 -7.34 -4.96
N ILE A 18 -6.57 -8.44 -5.50
CA ILE A 18 -5.87 -9.74 -5.52
C ILE A 18 -4.52 -9.60 -6.20
N ARG A 19 -4.49 -9.03 -7.41
CA ARG A 19 -3.24 -8.82 -8.17
C ARG A 19 -2.25 -7.91 -7.45
N ALA A 20 -2.73 -6.85 -6.81
CA ALA A 20 -1.88 -5.94 -6.06
C ALA A 20 -1.23 -6.64 -4.85
N LEU A 21 -1.98 -7.47 -4.13
CA LEU A 21 -1.46 -8.25 -3.00
C LEU A 21 -0.45 -9.31 -3.47
N GLU A 22 -0.73 -10.03 -4.56
CA GLU A 22 0.21 -10.99 -5.15
C GLU A 22 1.53 -10.32 -5.57
N MET A 23 1.46 -9.12 -6.16
CA MET A 23 2.64 -8.35 -6.53
C MET A 23 3.44 -7.88 -5.29
N LEU A 24 2.75 -7.43 -4.25
CA LEU A 24 3.36 -6.86 -3.04
C LEU A 24 3.78 -7.91 -2.00
N GLN A 25 3.54 -9.20 -2.26
CA GLN A 25 3.74 -10.28 -1.29
C GLN A 25 5.17 -10.32 -0.69
N ASN A 26 6.18 -9.93 -1.45
CA ASN A 26 7.59 -9.98 -1.04
C ASN A 26 8.17 -8.58 -0.75
N LYS A 27 7.32 -7.56 -0.58
CA LYS A 27 7.80 -6.19 -0.35
C LYS A 27 8.43 -6.10 1.05
N THR A 28 9.70 -5.73 1.09
CA THR A 28 10.44 -5.42 2.32
C THR A 28 10.73 -3.93 2.39
N ASP A 29 10.58 -3.32 3.56
CA ASP A 29 10.93 -1.92 3.81
C ASP A 29 11.62 -1.78 5.17
N SER A 30 12.50 -0.80 5.31
CA SER A 30 13.31 -0.59 6.51
C SER A 30 13.20 0.84 6.99
N ASN A 31 12.89 1.01 8.28
CA ASN A 31 12.86 2.31 8.93
C ASN A 31 14.20 2.61 9.63
N PRO A 32 14.58 3.90 9.78
CA PRO A 32 15.72 4.28 10.60
C PRO A 32 15.61 3.77 12.05
N PRO A 33 16.73 3.41 12.71
CA PRO A 33 16.72 2.89 14.07
C PRO A 33 16.22 3.95 15.06
N LYS A 34 15.23 3.59 15.88
CA LYS A 34 14.65 4.46 16.92
C LYS A 34 14.07 3.60 18.05
N LYS A 35 13.98 4.16 19.27
CA LYS A 35 13.35 3.47 20.41
C LYS A 35 11.85 3.25 20.21
N HIS A 36 11.14 4.28 19.71
CA HIS A 36 9.72 4.25 19.37
C HIS A 36 9.38 5.43 18.44
N GLY A 37 8.18 5.44 17.88
CA GLY A 37 7.64 6.62 17.19
C GLY A 37 7.20 7.72 18.18
N ASN A 38 6.86 8.89 17.65
CA ASN A 38 6.22 9.99 18.39
C ASN A 38 4.90 10.34 17.69
N ILE A 39 3.89 9.47 17.84
CA ILE A 39 2.55 9.68 17.28
C ILE A 39 1.87 10.76 18.12
N PRO A 40 1.36 11.86 17.52
CA PRO A 40 0.59 12.86 18.25
C PRO A 40 -0.59 12.24 19.00
N LEU A 41 -0.80 12.67 20.25
CA LEU A 41 -1.94 12.29 21.10
C LEU A 41 -3.05 13.33 21.04
#